data_AF-A0A9W6T643-F1
#
_entry.id   AF-A0A9W6T643-F1
#
_cell.length_a   1.000
_cell.length_b   1.000
_cell.length_c   1.000
_cell.angle_alpha   90.00
_cell.angle_beta   90.00
_cell.angle_gamma   90.00
#
_symmetry.space_group_name_H-M   'P 1'
#
loop_
_entity.id
_entity.type
_entity.pdbx_description
1 polymer ?
#
loop_
_entity_poly.entity_id
_entity_poly.type
_entity_poly.pdbx_seq_one_letter_code
_entity_poly.pdbx_strand_id
1 'polypeptide(L)'
;MRSEVYYIILAHAVVVLFLVYQTFDLITLLYDDSFQDALLVSELNAIEGFEKPQLIPKIIHQTYKTTTVPEIWKAGQQRCIDLHPDYQYILWTDEMSRDFIAEEYPWFLSTFDGYKFPIERADAIRYFVLDHFGGVYIDLDDGCAKRLDPLLSVPAFVRKTIPTGISNDVMGSVPQHPFFKKTIASLKKYDRNWLAPYITIIIRKS
;
A
#
# COMPACT_ATOMS: atom_id res chain seq x y z
N MET A 1 -16.11 -49.12 14.48
CA MET A 1 -16.46 -47.97 15.33
C MET A 1 -15.27 -47.16 15.88
N ARG A 2 -14.10 -47.73 16.25
CA ARG A 2 -12.95 -46.93 16.73
C ARG A 2 -12.10 -46.26 15.62
N SER A 3 -11.96 -46.92 14.47
CA SER A 3 -11.16 -46.41 13.34
C SER A 3 -11.86 -45.27 12.60
N GLU A 4 -13.17 -45.36 12.37
CA GLU A 4 -13.96 -44.32 11.68
C GLU A 4 -13.95 -43.00 12.45
N VAL A 5 -14.15 -43.06 13.78
CA VAL A 5 -14.07 -41.88 14.65
C VAL A 5 -12.67 -41.26 14.60
N TYR A 6 -11.61 -42.07 14.58
CA TYR A 6 -10.24 -41.58 14.43
C TYR A 6 -10.04 -40.83 13.11
N TYR A 7 -10.50 -41.37 11.98
CA TYR A 7 -10.38 -40.69 10.68
C TYR A 7 -11.20 -39.40 10.62
N ILE A 8 -12.39 -39.38 11.24
CA ILE A 8 -13.20 -38.15 11.34
C ILE A 8 -12.43 -37.09 12.16
N ILE A 9 -11.87 -37.44 13.31
CA ILE A 9 -11.09 -36.50 14.14
C ILE A 9 -9.87 -35.99 13.37
N LEU A 10 -9.14 -36.88 12.70
CA LEU A 10 -7.96 -36.52 11.90
C LEU A 10 -8.33 -35.55 10.76
N ALA A 11 -9.43 -35.82 10.04
CA ALA A 11 -9.90 -34.95 8.97
C ALA A 11 -10.25 -33.55 9.50
N HIS A 12 -10.95 -33.46 10.63
CA HIS A 12 -11.25 -32.16 11.26
C HIS A 12 -9.98 -31.44 11.72
N ALA A 13 -9.01 -32.16 12.30
CA ALA A 13 -7.72 -31.57 12.69
C ALA A 13 -6.97 -31.00 11.48
N VAL A 14 -6.94 -31.71 10.35
CA VAL A 14 -6.34 -31.23 9.09
C VAL A 14 -7.05 -29.98 8.58
N VAL A 15 -8.39 -29.96 8.59
CA VAL A 15 -9.17 -28.78 8.19
C VAL A 15 -8.87 -27.59 9.11
N VAL A 16 -8.84 -27.79 10.42
CA VAL A 16 -8.52 -26.73 11.39
C VAL A 16 -7.09 -26.21 11.17
N LEU A 17 -6.09 -27.08 11.02
CA LEU A 17 -4.71 -26.68 10.75
C LEU A 17 -4.59 -25.90 9.43
N PHE A 18 -5.31 -26.35 8.39
CA PHE A 18 -5.37 -25.62 7.12
C PHE A 18 -6.00 -24.24 7.26
N LEU A 19 -7.11 -24.12 8.00
CA LEU A 19 -7.76 -22.84 8.25
C LEU A 19 -6.85 -21.91 9.05
N VAL A 20 -6.23 -22.40 10.12
CA VAL A 20 -5.26 -21.65 10.93
C VAL A 20 -4.07 -21.20 10.07
N TYR A 21 -3.54 -22.06 9.21
CA TYR A 21 -2.45 -21.68 8.29
C TYR A 21 -2.88 -20.57 7.33
N GLN A 22 -4.11 -20.64 6.79
CA GLN A 22 -4.62 -19.64 5.85
C GLN A 22 -4.96 -18.30 6.53
N THR A 23 -5.35 -18.32 7.81
CA THR A 23 -5.67 -17.11 8.58
C THR A 23 -4.56 -16.67 9.52
N PHE A 24 -3.40 -17.32 9.50
CA PHE A 24 -2.31 -17.06 10.43
C PHE A 24 -1.91 -15.58 10.44
N ASP A 25 -1.71 -14.99 9.26
CA ASP A 25 -1.37 -13.58 9.11
C ASP A 25 -2.44 -12.67 9.79
N LEU A 26 -3.73 -12.99 9.62
CA LEU A 26 -4.83 -12.25 10.27
C LEU A 26 -4.87 -12.47 11.80
N ILE A 27 -4.54 -13.67 12.27
CA ILE A 27 -4.44 -13.96 13.70
C ILE A 27 -3.31 -13.15 14.33
N THR A 28 -2.18 -12.98 13.62
CA THR A 28 -1.06 -12.17 14.12
C THR A 28 -1.42 -10.69 14.30
N LEU A 29 -2.39 -10.16 13.54
CA LEU A 29 -2.88 -8.79 13.71
C LEU A 29 -3.57 -8.55 15.07
N LEU A 30 -4.00 -9.61 15.77
CA LEU A 30 -4.55 -9.48 17.13
C LEU A 30 -3.49 -9.08 18.17
N TYR A 31 -2.21 -9.27 17.85
CA TYR A 31 -1.06 -8.97 18.70
C TYR A 31 -0.21 -7.83 18.14
N ASP A 32 -0.73 -7.08 17.17
CA ASP A 32 -0.01 -6.00 16.51
C ASP A 32 0.25 -4.82 17.47
N ASP A 33 1.53 -4.56 17.75
CA ASP A 33 2.01 -3.43 18.56
C ASP A 33 2.59 -2.30 17.70
N SER A 34 2.46 -2.36 16.36
CA SER A 34 2.98 -1.34 15.43
C SER A 34 2.47 0.08 15.70
N PHE A 35 1.45 0.23 16.54
CA PHE A 35 0.94 1.52 17.00
C PHE A 35 1.79 2.20 18.09
N GLN A 36 2.74 1.50 18.71
CA GLN A 36 3.70 2.12 19.63
C GLN A 36 4.63 3.10 18.91
N ASP A 37 4.93 2.85 17.63
CA ASP A 37 5.75 3.71 16.78
C ASP A 37 4.92 4.73 15.97
N ALA A 38 3.67 4.97 16.36
CA ALA A 38 2.79 5.89 15.64
C ALA A 38 3.27 7.35 15.77
N LEU A 39 3.38 8.04 14.64
CA LEU A 39 3.63 9.48 14.60
C LEU A 39 2.49 10.24 15.30
N LEU A 40 2.81 10.95 16.37
CA LEU A 40 1.84 11.70 17.14
C LEU A 40 1.48 13.02 16.47
N VAL A 41 0.23 13.45 16.63
CA VAL A 41 -0.26 14.75 16.13
C VAL A 41 0.60 15.92 16.64
N SER A 42 1.12 15.82 17.87
CA SER A 42 2.04 16.81 18.42
C SER A 42 3.37 16.87 17.69
N GLU A 43 3.91 15.74 17.24
CA GLU A 43 5.16 15.65 16.49
C GLU A 43 4.98 16.21 15.08
N LEU A 44 3.85 15.91 14.44
CA LEU A 44 3.52 16.40 13.10
C LEU A 44 3.23 17.91 13.04
N ASN A 45 2.80 18.51 14.15
CA ASN A 45 2.51 19.95 14.25
C ASN A 45 3.60 20.74 14.98
N ALA A 46 4.68 20.11 15.44
CA ALA A 46 5.75 20.80 16.13
C ALA A 46 6.49 21.73 15.15
N ILE A 47 6.55 23.02 15.48
CA ILE A 47 7.26 24.05 14.70
C ILE A 47 8.78 23.79 14.71
N GLU A 48 9.27 23.07 15.72
CA GLU A 48 10.69 22.72 15.93
C GLU A 48 11.13 21.47 15.13
N GLY A 49 10.24 20.84 14.36
CA GLY A 49 10.48 19.56 13.67
C GLY A 49 11.47 19.57 12.51
N PHE A 50 12.06 20.73 12.17
CA PHE A 50 13.02 20.86 11.05
C PHE A 50 14.45 20.42 11.41
N GLU A 51 14.73 20.02 12.66
CA GLU A 51 16.07 19.56 13.05
C GLU A 51 16.38 18.11 12.61
N LYS A 52 15.35 17.29 12.33
CA LYS A 52 15.57 15.92 11.85
C LYS A 52 15.87 15.93 10.35
N PRO A 53 16.89 15.16 9.89
CA PRO A 53 17.17 15.06 8.47
C PRO A 53 15.97 14.46 7.73
N GLN A 54 15.60 15.08 6.61
CA GLN A 54 14.57 14.54 5.72
C GLN A 54 15.15 13.34 4.98
N LEU A 55 14.59 12.17 5.23
CA LEU A 55 15.02 10.89 4.65
C LEU A 55 14.24 10.56 3.38
N ILE A 56 12.92 10.76 3.41
CA ILE A 56 12.04 10.46 2.29
C ILE A 56 12.23 11.50 1.19
N PRO A 57 12.47 11.09 -0.08
CA PRO A 57 12.57 12.01 -1.20
C PRO A 57 11.35 12.92 -1.36
N LYS A 58 11.58 14.15 -1.83
CA LYS A 58 10.51 15.13 -2.11
C LYS A 58 9.83 14.85 -3.45
N ILE A 59 9.12 13.73 -3.52
CA ILE A 59 8.36 13.30 -4.69
C ILE A 59 6.94 12.97 -4.26
N ILE A 60 5.95 13.53 -4.95
CA ILE A 60 4.54 13.18 -4.79
C ILE A 60 4.14 12.29 -5.96
N HIS A 61 3.63 11.11 -5.65
CA HIS A 61 3.06 10.18 -6.60
C HIS A 61 1.55 10.12 -6.41
N GLN A 62 0.81 10.27 -7.52
CA GLN A 62 -0.61 9.97 -7.57
C GLN A 62 -0.89 9.12 -8.79
N THR A 63 -1.98 8.35 -8.79
CA THR A 63 -2.36 7.51 -9.93
C THR A 63 -3.72 7.92 -10.48
N TYR A 64 -3.85 7.87 -11.80
CA TYR A 64 -5.15 7.92 -12.45
C TYR A 64 -5.11 7.19 -13.78
N LYS A 65 -6.27 6.87 -14.35
CA LYS A 65 -6.32 6.13 -15.63
C LYS A 65 -5.60 6.88 -16.75
N THR A 66 -5.76 8.21 -16.78
CA THR A 66 -5.22 9.09 -17.82
C THR A 66 -4.73 10.40 -17.18
N THR A 67 -4.27 11.33 -18.00
CA THR A 67 -3.92 12.70 -17.55
C THR A 67 -5.15 13.57 -17.25
N THR A 68 -6.36 13.14 -17.63
CA THR A 68 -7.59 13.92 -17.45
C THR A 68 -8.27 13.59 -16.13
N VAL A 69 -7.82 14.23 -15.04
CA VAL A 69 -8.38 14.02 -13.69
C VAL A 69 -9.82 14.59 -13.58
N PRO A 70 -10.76 13.89 -12.92
CA PRO A 70 -12.12 14.37 -12.67
C PRO A 70 -12.14 15.68 -11.87
N GLU A 71 -13.07 16.57 -12.21
CA GLU A 71 -13.16 17.92 -11.62
C GLU A 71 -13.23 17.92 -10.09
N ILE A 72 -13.92 16.92 -9.51
CA ILE A 72 -14.05 16.77 -8.06
C ILE A 72 -12.71 16.55 -7.34
N TRP A 73 -11.69 16.02 -8.02
CA TRP A 73 -10.38 15.74 -7.44
C TRP A 73 -9.31 16.76 -7.82
N LYS A 74 -9.54 17.57 -8.87
CA LYS A 74 -8.57 18.59 -9.31
C LYS A 74 -8.21 19.59 -8.22
N ALA A 75 -9.17 20.02 -7.42
CA ALA A 75 -8.92 20.96 -6.33
C ALA A 75 -7.95 20.36 -5.28
N GLY A 76 -8.14 19.09 -4.92
CA GLY A 76 -7.27 18.38 -3.98
C GLY A 76 -5.87 18.14 -4.55
N GLN A 77 -5.80 17.68 -5.80
CA GLN A 77 -4.56 17.50 -6.57
C GLN A 77 -3.76 18.81 -6.66
N GLN A 78 -4.38 19.89 -7.13
CA GLN A 78 -3.72 21.18 -7.31
C GLN A 78 -3.20 21.71 -5.98
N ARG A 79 -3.96 21.53 -4.90
CA ARG A 79 -3.50 21.92 -3.56
C ARG A 79 -2.25 21.16 -3.10
N CYS A 80 -2.11 19.88 -3.46
CA CYS A 80 -0.86 19.16 -3.24
C CYS A 80 0.31 19.76 -4.02
N ILE A 81 0.11 20.13 -5.27
CA ILE A 81 1.15 20.75 -6.11
C ILE A 81 1.54 22.13 -5.57
N ASP A 82 0.55 22.99 -5.30
CA ASP A 82 0.77 24.37 -4.86
C ASP A 82 1.44 24.47 -3.49
N LEU A 83 1.12 23.55 -2.58
CA LEU A 83 1.74 23.50 -1.25
C LEU A 83 3.19 23.00 -1.29
N HIS A 84 3.59 22.32 -2.37
CA HIS A 84 4.89 21.64 -2.49
C HIS A 84 5.65 22.04 -3.76
N PRO A 85 5.96 23.34 -3.98
CA PRO A 85 6.65 23.80 -5.18
C PRO A 85 8.09 23.24 -5.32
N ASP A 86 8.66 22.75 -4.22
CA ASP A 86 9.97 22.11 -4.14
C ASP A 86 9.91 20.58 -4.30
N TYR A 87 8.72 19.99 -4.48
CA TYR A 87 8.56 18.56 -4.71
C TYR A 87 8.41 18.28 -6.20
N GLN A 88 8.96 17.16 -6.65
CA GLN A 88 8.60 16.60 -7.94
C GLN A 88 7.18 16.02 -7.84
N TYR A 89 6.32 16.36 -8.80
CA TYR A 89 4.99 15.78 -8.90
C TYR A 89 4.91 14.81 -10.08
N ILE A 90 4.40 13.60 -9.85
CA ILE A 90 4.21 12.59 -10.88
C ILE A 90 2.78 12.05 -10.80
N LEU A 91 2.02 12.22 -11.88
CA LEU A 91 0.74 11.55 -12.09
C LEU A 91 0.99 10.31 -12.97
N TRP A 92 0.91 9.13 -12.36
CA TRP A 92 1.06 7.85 -13.03
C TRP A 92 -0.23 7.47 -13.76
N THR A 93 -0.18 7.44 -15.09
CA THR A 93 -1.27 6.92 -15.92
C THR A 93 -1.26 5.40 -15.98
N ASP A 94 -2.34 4.77 -16.45
CA ASP A 94 -2.37 3.32 -16.66
C ASP A 94 -1.24 2.87 -17.62
N GLU A 95 -1.00 3.65 -18.68
CA GLU A 95 0.07 3.42 -19.67
C GLU A 95 1.46 3.57 -19.03
N MET A 96 1.73 4.70 -18.37
CA MET A 96 3.01 4.94 -17.69
C MET A 96 3.32 3.89 -16.63
N SER A 97 2.29 3.47 -15.89
CA SER A 97 2.41 2.45 -14.86
C SER A 97 2.81 1.10 -15.45
N ARG A 98 2.17 0.70 -16.57
CA ARG A 98 2.49 -0.55 -17.26
C ARG A 98 3.89 -0.52 -17.85
N ASP A 99 4.27 0.58 -18.50
CA ASP A 99 5.59 0.73 -19.12
C ASP A 99 6.70 0.69 -18.08
N PHE A 100 6.50 1.38 -16.94
CA PHE A 100 7.41 1.31 -15.80
C PHE A 100 7.57 -0.11 -15.24
N ILE A 101 6.47 -0.86 -15.09
CA ILE A 101 6.57 -2.27 -14.67
C ILE A 101 7.29 -3.12 -15.72
N ALA A 102 7.06 -2.88 -17.01
CA ALA A 102 7.71 -3.62 -18.07
C ALA A 102 9.23 -3.38 -18.11
N GLU A 103 9.67 -2.15 -17.84
CA GLU A 103 11.07 -1.74 -17.86
C GLU A 103 11.81 -2.15 -16.56
N GLU A 104 11.26 -1.79 -15.40
CA GLU A 104 11.96 -1.90 -14.11
C GLU A 104 11.65 -3.21 -13.37
N TYR A 105 10.49 -3.82 -13.62
CA TYR A 105 10.02 -5.02 -12.93
C TYR A 105 9.45 -6.08 -13.90
N PRO A 106 10.19 -6.48 -14.95
CA PRO A 106 9.68 -7.36 -16.01
C PRO A 106 9.18 -8.72 -15.49
N TRP A 107 9.71 -9.18 -14.34
CA TRP A 107 9.25 -10.41 -13.66
C TRP A 107 7.81 -10.32 -13.15
N PHE A 108 7.27 -9.11 -12.96
CA PHE A 108 5.91 -8.87 -12.48
C PHE A 108 4.93 -8.51 -13.60
N LEU A 109 5.41 -8.16 -14.80
CA LEU A 109 4.58 -7.68 -15.91
C LEU A 109 3.43 -8.63 -16.24
N SER A 110 3.68 -9.94 -16.28
CA SER A 110 2.62 -10.92 -16.57
C SER A 110 1.50 -10.92 -15.52
N THR A 111 1.84 -10.68 -14.24
CA THR A 111 0.87 -10.58 -13.15
C THR A 111 0.10 -9.26 -13.27
N PHE A 112 0.81 -8.16 -13.54
CA PHE A 112 0.24 -6.83 -13.69
C PHE A 112 -0.78 -6.76 -14.84
N ASP A 113 -0.42 -7.32 -16.00
CA ASP A 113 -1.30 -7.44 -17.17
C ASP A 113 -2.45 -8.45 -16.91
N GLY A 114 -2.21 -9.46 -16.08
CA GLY A 114 -3.18 -10.48 -15.69
C GLY A 114 -4.26 -10.00 -14.72
N TYR A 115 -4.09 -8.83 -14.09
CA TYR A 115 -5.10 -8.28 -13.18
C TYR A 115 -6.43 -8.00 -13.91
N LYS A 116 -7.51 -8.51 -13.33
CA LYS A 116 -8.84 -8.45 -13.94
C LYS A 116 -9.45 -7.06 -13.82
N PHE A 117 -9.20 -6.39 -12.70
CA PHE A 117 -9.79 -5.10 -12.37
C PHE A 117 -8.72 -4.00 -12.42
N PRO A 118 -8.99 -2.84 -13.05
CA PRO A 118 -8.04 -1.73 -13.08
C PRO A 118 -7.54 -1.26 -11.71
N ILE A 119 -8.40 -1.36 -10.68
CA ILE A 119 -8.03 -0.99 -9.32
C ILE A 119 -6.88 -1.83 -8.77
N GLU A 120 -6.75 -3.10 -9.17
CA GLU A 120 -5.65 -3.97 -8.73
C GLU A 120 -4.30 -3.46 -9.26
N ARG A 121 -4.28 -2.89 -10.48
CA ARG A 121 -3.08 -2.26 -11.05
C ARG A 121 -2.72 -0.97 -10.31
N ALA A 122 -3.72 -0.13 -9.99
CA ALA A 122 -3.52 1.07 -9.20
C ALA A 122 -3.03 0.76 -7.76
N ASP A 123 -3.52 -0.34 -7.18
CA ASP A 123 -3.05 -0.83 -5.88
C ASP A 123 -1.66 -1.43 -5.94
N ALA A 124 -1.28 -2.09 -7.04
CA ALA A 124 0.07 -2.61 -7.19
C ALA A 124 1.08 -1.47 -7.41
N ILE A 125 0.82 -0.57 -8.36
CA ILE A 125 1.80 0.43 -8.81
C ILE A 125 2.28 1.33 -7.68
N ARG A 126 1.42 1.70 -6.72
CA ARG A 126 1.80 2.54 -5.57
C ARG A 126 2.95 1.94 -4.74
N TYR A 127 3.04 0.61 -4.66
CA TYR A 127 4.14 -0.05 -3.96
C TYR A 127 5.42 -0.05 -4.77
N PHE A 128 5.34 -0.25 -6.09
CA PHE A 128 6.52 -0.27 -6.96
C PHE A 128 7.16 1.12 -7.09
N VAL A 129 6.35 2.18 -7.20
CA VAL A 129 6.91 3.55 -7.30
C VAL A 129 7.57 3.98 -6.00
N LEU A 130 7.02 3.59 -4.84
CA LEU A 130 7.63 3.84 -3.54
C LEU A 130 8.89 3.00 -3.30
N ASP A 131 8.92 1.76 -3.77
CA ASP A 131 10.13 0.92 -3.73
C ASP A 131 11.23 1.50 -4.63
N HIS A 132 10.90 1.96 -5.83
CA HIS A 132 11.88 2.41 -6.80
C HIS A 132 12.39 3.84 -6.52
N PHE A 133 11.47 4.80 -6.38
CA PHE A 133 11.79 6.22 -6.24
C PHE A 133 11.78 6.71 -4.79
N GLY A 134 11.17 5.96 -3.87
CA GLY A 134 10.78 6.50 -2.58
C GLY A 134 9.66 7.52 -2.73
N GLY A 135 9.64 8.52 -1.85
CA GLY A 135 8.69 9.63 -1.92
C GLY A 135 7.41 9.37 -1.14
N VAL A 136 6.35 10.09 -1.53
CA VAL A 136 5.04 10.04 -0.89
C VAL A 136 3.97 9.73 -1.94
N TYR A 137 3.22 8.67 -1.71
CA TYR A 137 2.04 8.33 -2.48
C TYR A 137 0.78 8.87 -1.78
N ILE A 138 -0.13 9.49 -2.54
CA ILE A 138 -1.41 10.02 -2.05
C ILE A 138 -2.51 9.75 -3.09
N ASP A 139 -3.59 9.10 -2.69
CA ASP A 139 -4.77 8.93 -3.56
C ASP A 139 -5.36 10.29 -3.97
N LEU A 140 -5.95 10.37 -5.16
CA LEU A 140 -6.42 11.63 -5.73
C LEU A 140 -7.59 12.26 -4.95
N ASP A 141 -8.32 11.47 -4.18
CA ASP A 141 -9.47 11.90 -3.37
C ASP A 141 -9.10 12.39 -1.96
N ASP A 142 -7.86 12.25 -1.51
CA ASP A 142 -7.40 12.71 -0.19
C ASP A 142 -6.93 14.17 -0.18
N GLY A 143 -6.24 14.62 -1.23
CA GLY A 143 -5.68 15.98 -1.33
C GLY A 143 -4.71 16.37 -0.18
N CYS A 144 -4.13 17.58 -0.24
CA CYS A 144 -3.17 18.03 0.77
C CYS A 144 -3.70 19.22 1.57
N ALA A 145 -3.87 19.06 2.88
CA ALA A 145 -4.27 20.17 3.75
C ALA A 145 -3.09 21.04 4.20
N LYS A 146 -1.92 20.42 4.38
CA LYS A 146 -0.67 20.99 4.90
C LYS A 146 0.54 20.42 4.16
N ARG A 147 1.73 20.96 4.47
CA ARG A 147 3.01 20.44 3.99
C ARG A 147 3.30 19.04 4.53
N LEU A 148 3.84 18.18 3.68
CA LEU A 148 4.21 16.79 3.97
C LEU A 148 5.58 16.67 4.65
N ASP A 149 6.36 17.76 4.72
CA ASP A 149 7.70 17.79 5.31
C ASP A 149 7.82 17.10 6.69
N PRO A 150 6.86 17.23 7.63
CA PRO A 150 6.95 16.53 8.92
C PRO A 150 7.01 15.00 8.79
N LEU A 151 6.42 14.45 7.73
CA LEU A 151 6.39 13.01 7.47
C LEU A 151 7.68 12.48 6.82
N LEU A 152 8.58 13.37 6.38
CA LEU A 152 9.80 12.95 5.68
C LEU A 152 10.95 12.53 6.62
N SER A 153 10.79 12.72 7.94
CA SER A 153 11.84 12.48 8.94
C SER A 153 11.98 11.02 9.37
N VAL A 154 11.17 10.12 8.81
CA VAL A 154 11.15 8.67 9.08
C VAL A 154 11.49 7.88 7.82
N PRO A 155 12.01 6.64 7.92
CA PRO A 155 12.37 5.84 6.75
C PRO A 155 11.15 5.38 5.95
N ALA A 156 10.00 5.21 6.60
CA ALA A 156 8.72 4.94 5.96
C ALA A 156 7.56 5.32 6.90
N PHE A 157 6.39 5.57 6.30
CA PHE A 157 5.13 5.71 7.03
C PHE A 157 3.96 5.18 6.18
N VAL A 158 2.89 4.80 6.87
CA VAL A 158 1.60 4.38 6.30
C VAL A 158 0.48 4.93 7.18
N ARG A 159 -0.71 5.15 6.64
CA ARG A 159 -1.86 5.64 7.41
C ARG A 159 -2.42 4.50 8.27
N LYS A 160 -2.71 4.81 9.54
CA LYS A 160 -3.34 3.88 10.50
C LYS A 160 -4.85 3.78 10.27
N THR A 161 -5.39 2.58 10.41
CA THR A 161 -6.83 2.31 10.42
C THR A 161 -7.29 1.86 11.82
N ILE A 162 -8.50 2.26 12.21
CA ILE A 162 -9.14 1.86 13.49
C ILE A 162 -10.21 0.81 13.18
N PRO A 163 -10.31 -0.30 13.94
CA PRO A 163 -9.58 -0.62 15.17
C PRO A 163 -8.20 -1.29 14.98
N THR A 164 -7.91 -1.88 13.81
CA THR A 164 -6.62 -2.52 13.51
C THR A 164 -6.26 -2.33 12.04
N GLY A 165 -4.96 -2.40 11.74
CA GLY A 165 -4.43 -2.34 10.38
C GLY A 165 -4.01 -0.95 9.90
N ILE A 166 -3.68 -0.91 8.63
CA ILE A 166 -3.17 0.26 7.91
C ILE A 166 -3.95 0.44 6.61
N SER A 167 -3.97 1.65 6.06
CA SER A 167 -4.50 1.94 4.73
C SER A 167 -3.35 2.30 3.78
N ASN A 168 -3.62 2.12 2.49
CA ASN A 168 -2.65 2.34 1.41
C ASN A 168 -2.92 3.62 0.61
N ASP A 169 -3.85 4.46 1.08
CA ASP A 169 -4.28 5.72 0.47
C ASP A 169 -3.24 6.82 0.61
N VAL A 170 -2.52 6.86 1.75
CA VAL A 170 -1.34 7.73 1.95
C VAL A 170 -0.20 6.97 2.60
N MET A 171 0.94 6.96 1.93
CA MET A 171 2.14 6.23 2.34
C MET A 171 3.40 6.97 1.88
N GLY A 172 4.53 6.71 2.52
CA GLY A 172 5.81 7.19 2.02
C GLY A 172 6.98 6.35 2.49
N SER A 173 8.08 6.41 1.76
CA SER A 173 9.33 5.74 2.15
C SER A 173 10.56 6.29 1.46
N VAL A 174 11.71 5.95 2.02
CA VAL A 174 12.96 5.91 1.27
C VAL A 174 12.88 4.83 0.15
N PRO A 175 13.66 4.97 -0.93
CA PRO A 175 13.80 3.91 -1.92
C PRO A 175 14.25 2.60 -1.28
N GLN A 176 13.77 1.48 -1.83
CA GLN A 176 14.13 0.11 -1.44
C GLN A 176 13.84 -0.24 0.02
N HIS A 177 12.90 0.45 0.66
CA HIS A 177 12.55 0.18 2.05
C HIS A 177 12.07 -1.28 2.23
N PRO A 178 12.57 -2.03 3.24
CA PRO A 178 12.28 -3.46 3.39
C PRO A 178 10.79 -3.81 3.44
N PHE A 179 9.96 -2.92 3.99
CA PHE A 179 8.50 -3.06 4.00
C PHE A 179 7.95 -3.20 2.57
N PHE A 180 8.23 -2.23 1.69
CA PHE A 180 7.70 -2.23 0.32
C PHE A 180 8.30 -3.34 -0.53
N LYS A 181 9.59 -3.69 -0.36
CA LYS A 181 10.20 -4.88 -0.98
C LYS A 181 9.46 -6.17 -0.64
N LYS A 182 9.11 -6.34 0.64
CA LYS A 182 8.36 -7.51 1.09
C LYS A 182 6.92 -7.50 0.55
N THR A 183 6.30 -6.32 0.49
CA THR A 183 4.95 -6.14 -0.08
C THR A 183 4.93 -6.55 -1.56
N ILE A 184 5.79 -6.00 -2.40
CA ILE A 184 5.83 -6.33 -3.84
C ILE A 184 6.13 -7.82 -4.09
N ALA A 185 7.04 -8.41 -3.30
CA ALA A 185 7.36 -9.84 -3.41
C ALA A 185 6.17 -10.74 -3.03
N SER A 186 5.27 -10.23 -2.17
CA SER A 186 4.10 -10.96 -1.69
C SER A 186 2.89 -10.82 -2.61
N LEU A 187 2.76 -9.77 -3.42
CA LEU A 187 1.58 -9.51 -4.27
C LEU A 187 1.17 -10.74 -5.11
N LYS A 188 2.13 -11.45 -5.71
CA LYS A 188 1.84 -12.65 -6.52
C LYS A 188 1.24 -13.80 -5.71
N LYS A 189 1.59 -13.93 -4.42
CA LYS A 189 1.05 -14.98 -3.52
C LYS A 189 -0.42 -14.73 -3.20
N TYR A 190 -0.81 -13.46 -3.10
CA TYR A 190 -2.16 -13.05 -2.73
C TYR A 190 -3.08 -12.85 -3.94
N ASP A 191 -2.56 -12.96 -5.18
CA ASP A 191 -3.33 -13.03 -6.44
C ASP A 191 -4.19 -14.32 -6.55
N ARG A 192 -5.16 -14.48 -5.65
CA ARG A 192 -6.09 -15.63 -5.60
C ARG A 192 -7.44 -15.24 -6.19
N ASN A 193 -7.96 -16.04 -7.12
CA ASN A 193 -9.29 -15.86 -7.69
C ASN A 193 -10.36 -16.47 -6.77
N TRP A 194 -11.12 -15.63 -6.05
CA TRP A 194 -12.26 -16.09 -5.26
C TRP A 194 -13.55 -15.91 -6.07
N LEU A 195 -14.57 -16.74 -5.81
CA LEU A 195 -15.81 -16.76 -6.61
C LEU A 195 -16.64 -15.46 -6.49
N ALA A 196 -16.39 -14.63 -5.47
CA ALA A 196 -17.05 -13.33 -5.29
C ALA A 196 -16.09 -12.17 -5.63
N PRO A 197 -16.47 -11.23 -6.53
CA PRO A 197 -15.60 -10.12 -6.94
C PRO A 197 -15.11 -9.24 -5.78
N TYR A 198 -15.97 -8.93 -4.82
CA TYR A 198 -15.62 -8.07 -3.67
C TYR A 198 -14.62 -8.76 -2.72
N ILE A 199 -14.84 -10.05 -2.45
CA ILE A 199 -13.91 -10.86 -1.63
C ILE A 199 -12.57 -11.03 -2.35
N THR A 200 -12.59 -11.19 -3.69
CA THR A 200 -11.39 -11.25 -4.51
C THR A 200 -10.58 -9.96 -4.41
N ILE A 201 -11.25 -8.81 -4.53
CA ILE A 201 -10.58 -7.50 -4.45
C ILE A 201 -9.99 -7.28 -3.06
N ILE A 202 -10.71 -7.59 -1.98
CA ILE A 202 -10.20 -7.37 -0.61
C ILE A 202 -9.06 -8.32 -0.26
N ILE A 203 -9.17 -9.62 -0.56
CA ILE A 203 -8.12 -10.60 -0.22
C ILE A 203 -6.86 -10.41 -1.07
N ARG A 204 -6.98 -9.86 -2.29
CA ARG A 204 -5.83 -9.48 -3.12
C ARG A 204 -5.16 -8.17 -2.67
N LYS A 205 -5.86 -7.36 -1.87
CA LYS A 205 -5.38 -6.08 -1.33
C LYS A 205 -4.65 -6.21 0.01
N SER A 206 -4.99 -7.24 0.80
CA SER A 206 -4.39 -7.55 2.11
C SER A 206 -3.12 -8.38 1.96
#